data_AF-A0A1M5XGX4-F1
#
_entry.id   AF-A0A1M5XGX4-F1
#
_cell.length_a   1.000
_cell.length_b   1.000
_cell.length_c   1.000
_cell.angle_alpha   90.00
_cell.angle_beta   90.00
_cell.angle_gamma   90.00
#
_symmetry.space_group_name_H-M   'P 1'
#
loop_
_entity.id
_entity.type
_entity.pdbx_description
1 polymer ?
#
loop_
_entity_poly.entity_id
_entity_poly.type
_entity_poly.pdbx_seq_one_letter_code
_entity_poly.pdbx_strand_id
1 'polypeptide(L)' 'MEIKVIGEGCEKCDKLYDNTVQATKELNIEAKIIKVESLMDIIALGVMSTPSLMVDGKVKSLGQVLSVDKIKKLLV' A
#
# COMPACT_ATOMS: atom_id res chain seq x y z
N MET A 1 1.75 8.47 -9.94
CA MET A 1 2.05 8.01 -8.58
C MET A 1 2.06 6.48 -8.58
N GLU A 2 3.05 5.81 -8.00
CA GLU A 2 3.09 4.35 -7.89
C GLU A 2 2.85 3.93 -6.44
N ILE A 3 1.82 3.13 -6.19
CA ILE A 3 1.50 2.63 -4.86
C ILE A 3 1.66 1.11 -4.83
N LYS A 4 2.55 0.61 -3.99
CA LYS A 4 2.78 -0.81 -3.78
C LYS A 4 2.17 -1.25 -2.46
N VAL A 5 1.23 -2.17 -2.53
CA VAL A 5 0.64 -2.85 -1.38
C VAL A 5 1.44 -4.13 -1.17
N ILE A 6 2.23 -4.18 -0.12
CA ILE A 6 3.22 -5.23 0.12
C ILE A 6 2.70 -6.16 1.21
N GLY A 7 2.46 -7.43 0.88
CA GLY A 7 2.07 -8.43 1.86
C GLY A 7 1.70 -9.77 1.24
N GLU A 8 1.79 -10.82 2.06
CA GLU A 8 1.73 -12.22 1.64
C GLU A 8 0.29 -12.72 1.39
N GLY A 9 -0.53 -11.95 0.67
CA GLY A 9 -1.85 -12.39 0.19
C GLY A 9 -2.88 -12.74 1.27
N CYS A 10 -2.93 -11.99 2.38
CA CYS A 10 -3.97 -12.14 3.40
C CYS A 10 -5.11 -11.13 3.25
N GLU A 11 -6.29 -11.39 3.84
CA GLU A 11 -7.47 -10.49 3.77
C GLU A 11 -7.18 -9.03 4.15
N LYS A 12 -6.17 -8.82 5.01
CA LYS A 12 -5.71 -7.48 5.41
C LYS A 12 -5.06 -6.73 4.24
N CYS A 13 -4.32 -7.41 3.37
CA CYS A 13 -3.69 -6.83 2.18
C CYS A 13 -4.75 -6.39 1.17
N ASP A 14 -5.79 -7.21 0.97
CA ASP A 14 -6.92 -6.87 0.11
C ASP A 14 -7.66 -5.63 0.62
N LYS A 15 -7.97 -5.58 1.92
CA LYS A 15 -8.58 -4.38 2.52
C LYS A 15 -7.70 -3.13 2.35
N LEU A 16 -6.39 -3.26 2.51
CA LEU A 16 -5.47 -2.14 2.30
C LEU A 16 -5.47 -1.68 0.83
N TYR A 17 -5.52 -2.62 -0.11
CA TYR A 17 -5.61 -2.32 -1.54
C TYR A 17 -6.92 -1.60 -1.88
N ASP A 18 -8.07 -2.11 -1.46
CA ASP A 18 -9.37 -1.47 -1.67
C ASP A 18 -9.40 -0.05 -1.09
N ASN A 19 -8.93 0.10 0.15
CA ASN A 19 -8.86 1.43 0.78
C ASN A 19 -7.94 2.38 0.00
N THR A 20 -6.85 1.86 -0.56
CA THR A 20 -5.92 2.65 -1.39
C THR A 20 -6.59 3.09 -2.67
N VAL A 21 -7.24 2.17 -3.40
CA VAL A 21 -7.99 2.46 -4.63
C VAL A 21 -9.02 3.55 -4.37
N GLN A 22 -9.80 3.40 -3.30
CA GLN A 22 -10.82 4.36 -2.92
C GLN A 22 -10.21 5.73 -2.58
N ALA A 23 -9.13 5.77 -1.80
CA ALA A 23 -8.44 7.01 -1.45
C ALA A 23 -7.94 7.77 -2.69
N THR A 24 -7.32 7.06 -3.64
CA THR A 24 -6.85 7.68 -4.90
C THR A 24 -8.00 8.17 -5.78
N LYS A 25 -9.11 7.45 -5.84
CA LYS A 25 -10.32 7.90 -6.54
C LYS A 25 -10.93 9.14 -5.92
N GLU A 26 -11.06 9.18 -4.59
CA GLU A 26 -11.58 10.34 -3.85
C GLU A 26 -10.69 11.57 -4.02
N LEU A 27 -9.37 11.39 -4.05
CA LEU A 27 -8.42 12.48 -4.28
C LEU A 27 -8.25 12.84 -5.76
N ASN A 28 -8.89 12.13 -6.68
CA ASN A 28 -8.72 12.29 -8.12
C ASN A 28 -7.23 12.18 -8.56
N ILE A 29 -6.47 11.31 -7.89
CA ILE A 29 -5.05 11.08 -8.18
C ILE A 29 -4.93 9.83 -9.05
N GLU A 30 -4.27 9.97 -10.20
CA GLU A 30 -3.83 8.82 -10.99
C GLU A 30 -2.65 8.12 -10.30
N ALA A 31 -2.96 7.04 -9.60
CA ALA A 31 -1.97 6.15 -9.01
C ALA A 31 -2.06 4.73 -9.57
N LYS A 32 -0.90 4.14 -9.86
CA LYS A 32 -0.76 2.74 -10.25
C LYS A 32 -0.59 1.90 -9.00
N ILE A 33 -1.62 1.11 -8.67
CA ILE A 33 -1.64 0.29 -7.45
C ILE A 33 -1.19 -1.13 -7.81
N ILE A 34 -0.12 -1.59 -7.19
CA ILE A 34 0.53 -2.88 -7.46
C ILE A 34 0.55 -3.69 -6.17
N LYS A 35 0.08 -4.94 -6.20
CA LYS A 35 0.25 -5.87 -5.08
C LYS A 35 1.59 -6.57 -5.19
N VAL A 36 2.38 -6.53 -4.13
CA VAL A 36 3.66 -7.21 -4.01
C VAL A 36 3.50 -8.31 -2.96
N GLU A 37 3.40 -9.54 -3.44
CA GLU A 37 3.18 -10.72 -2.59
C GLU A 37 4.41 -11.63 -2.55
N SER A 38 5.39 -11.40 -3.43
CA SER A 38 6.62 -12.17 -3.52
C SER A 38 7.57 -11.81 -2.38
N LEU A 39 7.86 -12.77 -1.50
CA LEU A 39 8.80 -12.60 -0.38
C LEU A 39 10.14 -11.97 -0.81
N MET A 40 10.66 -12.35 -1.98
CA MET A 40 11.90 -11.77 -2.52
C MET A 40 11.77 -10.25 -2.75
N ASP A 41 10.64 -9.80 -3.32
CA ASP A 41 10.38 -8.38 -3.52
C ASP A 41 10.20 -7.65 -2.20
N ILE A 42 9.52 -8.27 -1.21
CA ILE A 42 9.34 -7.68 0.13
C ILE A 42 10.70 -7.42 0.79
N ILE A 43 11.59 -8.41 0.74
CA ILE A 43 12.96 -8.31 1.29
C ILE A 43 13.78 -7.27 0.51
N ALA A 44 13.70 -7.27 -0.83
CA ALA A 44 14.40 -6.30 -1.68
C ALA A 44 13.94 -4.85 -1.42
N LEU A 45 12.67 -4.67 -1.06
CA LEU A 45 12.08 -3.38 -0.68
C LEU A 45 12.39 -2.99 0.77
N GLY A 46 13.07 -3.83 1.55
CA GLY A 46 13.45 -3.58 2.94
C GLY A 46 12.26 -3.58 3.90
N VAL A 47 11.14 -4.21 3.52
CA VAL A 47 9.94 -4.27 4.36
C VAL A 47 10.06 -5.45 5.32
N MET A 48 10.19 -5.16 6.61
CA MET A 48 10.26 -6.20 7.65
C MET A 48 8.89 -6.59 8.22
N SER A 49 7.84 -5.82 7.95
CA SER A 49 6.51 -6.06 8.54
C SER A 49 5.40 -5.87 7.51
N THR A 50 4.75 -6.96 7.14
CA THR A 50 3.59 -6.96 6.24
C THR A 50 2.28 -7.00 7.07
N PRO A 51 1.16 -6.43 6.56
CA PRO A 51 1.01 -5.66 5.33
C PRO A 51 1.61 -4.26 5.42
N SER A 52 2.17 -3.77 4.31
CA SER A 52 2.82 -2.48 4.18
C SER A 52 2.31 -1.70 2.98
N LEU A 53 2.38 -0.37 3.06
CA LEU A 53 2.04 0.53 1.95
C LEU A 53 3.27 1.33 1.58
N MET A 54 3.68 1.24 0.32
CA MET A 54 4.76 2.02 -0.26
C MET A 54 4.21 2.93 -1.35
N VAL A 55 4.63 4.18 -1.37
CA VAL A 55 4.20 5.20 -2.33
C VAL A 55 5.44 5.83 -2.96
N ASP A 56 5.54 5.80 -4.28
CA ASP A 56 6.67 6.28 -5.09
C ASP A 56 8.04 5.81 -4.55
N GLY A 57 8.12 4.52 -4.22
CA GLY A 57 9.34 3.89 -3.68
C GLY A 57 9.62 4.15 -2.20
N LYS A 58 8.77 4.92 -1.49
CA LYS A 58 8.90 5.17 -0.05
C LYS A 58 7.86 4.42 0.75
N VAL A 59 8.31 3.66 1.75
CA VAL A 59 7.40 3.00 2.70
C VAL A 59 6.71 4.08 3.55
N LYS A 60 5.37 4.13 3.49
CA LYS A 60 4.54 5.07 4.25
C LYS A 60 3.87 4.40 5.46
N SER A 61 3.71 3.07 5.43
CA SER A 61 3.08 2.30 6.48
C SER A 61 3.65 0.89 6.55
N LEU A 62 3.79 0.38 7.77
CA LEU A 62 4.32 -0.95 8.09
C LEU A 62 3.37 -1.69 9.04
N GLY A 63 3.13 -2.97 8.80
CA GLY A 63 2.45 -3.89 9.73
C GLY A 63 0.98 -3.58 10.06
N GLN A 64 0.29 -2.72 9.30
CA GLN A 64 -1.10 -2.36 9.59
C GLN A 64 -1.93 -2.02 8.34
N VAL A 65 -3.23 -2.31 8.44
CA VAL A 65 -4.22 -1.85 7.46
C VAL A 65 -4.59 -0.41 7.78
N LEU A 66 -4.33 0.49 6.85
CA LEU A 66 -4.74 1.88 6.93
C LEU A 66 -6.17 2.05 6.40
N SER A 67 -6.94 2.89 7.07
CA SER A 67 -8.24 3.36 6.58
C SER A 67 -8.05 4.37 5.44
N VAL A 68 -9.08 4.53 4.60
CA VAL A 68 -9.10 5.46 3.46
C VAL A 68 -8.61 6.86 3.86
N ASP A 69 -9.10 7.44 4.96
CA ASP A 69 -8.67 8.77 5.42
C ASP A 69 -7.20 8.88 5.79
N LYS A 70 -6.62 7.83 6.39
CA LYS A 70 -5.19 7.80 6.69
C LYS A 70 -4.38 7.71 5.40
N ILE A 71 -4.83 6.90 4.45
CA ILE A 71 -4.16 6.79 3.14
C ILE A 71 -4.21 8.14 2.43
N LYS A 72 -5.38 8.81 2.39
CA LYS A 72 -5.50 10.15 1.81
C LYS A 72 -4.48 11.12 2.43
N LYS A 73 -4.33 11.14 3.75
CA LYS A 73 -3.32 11.96 4.44
C LYS A 73 -1.87 11.61 4.11
N LEU A 74 -1.57 10.42 3.62
CA LEU A 74 -0.22 10.00 3.25
C LEU A 74 0.12 10.29 1.78
N LEU A 75 -0.92 10.44 0.94
CA LEU A 75 -0.84 10.73 -0.49
C LEU A 75 -0.83 12.24 -0.79
N VAL A 76 -1.29 13.06 0.16
CA VAL A 76 -1.32 14.53 0.09
C VAL A 76 -0.11 15.14 0.79
#